data_AF-A0A0G0J798-F1
#
_entry.id   AF-A0A0G0J798-F1
#
_cell.length_a   1.000
_cell.length_b   1.000
_cell.length_c   1.000
_cell.angle_alpha   90.00
_cell.angle_beta   90.00
_cell.angle_gamma   90.00
#
_symmetry.space_group_name_H-M   'P 1'
#
loop_
_entity.id
_entity.type
_entity.pdbx_description
1 polymer ?
#
loop_
_entity_poly.entity_id
_entity_poly.type
_entity_poly.pdbx_seq_one_letter_code
_entity_poly.pdbx_strand_id
1 'polypeptide(L)'
;MEGERIFTQAKEIKKENPLLRGPEKVIEKTRAMDFGFSFDTRKFDLMHSPNGSFIHIECYQALPESLTEDERKKFTKIRKQVDGIEQDVFILDIGTTPKKEEKFEEDVENNKKPKSYCITKKRDFSNAGFIRFADDDKNIKVYADIVLRNSNFTLEKSLEIAKTIFDNHRNGKGSEGLLDEEIFKKVRLEVAKVIEKPSPVEMDIEKVCEILKSKKVLFYTGAGISVAGGVYGMQDLEKSLRLDGLRNSDELIMLAVSEPEKALKPWDDFANAAFENGPTIAHSALTRLAEKLQCKIFTENVDHLHEKTGIQALRPTGDWLKENIQPSWLKEIDAIITVGLSSDDRGMLAWYKENNPNGKLIAINLVQPNFVGEEDYLLKGDLQDILPELEKMV
;
A
#
# COMPACT_ATOMS: atom_id res chain seq x y z
N MET A 1 25.29 66.78 4.03
CA MET A 1 24.34 65.94 3.27
C MET A 1 24.72 64.49 3.54
N GLU A 2 24.25 63.95 4.67
CA GLU A 2 24.33 62.53 4.97
C GLU A 2 23.10 61.84 4.38
N GLY A 3 23.34 60.88 3.48
CA GLY A 3 22.27 60.13 2.83
C GLY A 3 21.72 59.06 3.77
N GLU A 4 20.43 59.17 4.08
CA GLU A 4 19.67 58.11 4.75
C GLU A 4 19.68 56.84 3.89
N ARG A 5 20.31 55.78 4.39
CA ARG A 5 20.15 54.42 3.85
C ARG A 5 18.87 53.84 4.44
N ILE A 6 17.81 53.82 3.64
CA ILE A 6 16.58 53.08 3.95
C ILE A 6 16.90 51.59 3.89
N PHE A 7 16.94 50.94 5.06
CA PHE A 7 16.93 49.48 5.16
C PHE A 7 15.51 48.98 4.91
N THR A 8 15.22 48.54 3.68
CA THR A 8 14.04 47.70 3.43
C THR A 8 14.31 46.31 4.01
N GLN A 9 13.65 45.98 5.12
CA GLN A 9 13.54 44.59 5.58
C GLN A 9 12.93 43.76 4.45
N ALA A 10 13.65 42.74 4.01
CA ALA A 10 13.10 41.73 3.12
C ALA A 10 11.87 41.12 3.80
N LYS A 11 10.69 41.29 3.20
CA LYS A 11 9.48 40.56 3.61
C LYS A 11 9.81 39.07 3.52
N GLU A 12 9.89 38.38 4.65
CA GLU A 12 9.87 36.93 4.68
C GLU A 12 8.62 36.46 3.93
N ILE A 13 8.82 35.86 2.75
CA ILE A 13 7.75 35.19 2.03
C ILE A 13 7.38 33.98 2.90
N LYS A 14 6.26 34.07 3.63
CA LYS A 14 5.72 32.92 4.36
C LYS A 14 5.49 31.79 3.37
N LYS A 15 6.26 30.71 3.51
CA LYS A 15 6.08 29.47 2.75
C LYS A 15 4.68 28.94 3.09
N GLU A 16 3.77 28.96 2.13
CA GLU A 16 2.39 28.47 2.33
C GLU A 16 2.39 26.94 2.50
N ASN A 17 1.46 26.44 3.31
CA ASN A 17 1.25 25.01 3.52
C ASN A 17 0.73 24.36 2.22
N PRO A 18 1.55 23.55 1.52
CA PRO A 18 1.16 22.96 0.25
C PRO A 18 0.04 21.92 0.40
N LEU A 19 -0.23 21.44 1.62
CA LEU A 19 -1.28 20.45 1.90
C LEU A 19 -2.69 21.05 1.83
N LEU A 20 -2.81 22.38 2.02
CA LEU A 20 -4.07 23.12 2.05
C LEU A 20 -4.31 23.93 0.78
N ARG A 21 -3.63 23.56 -0.32
CA ARG A 21 -3.89 24.14 -1.64
C ARG A 21 -4.90 23.28 -2.40
N GLY A 22 -5.61 23.89 -3.34
CA GLY A 22 -6.50 23.16 -4.24
C GLY A 22 -5.76 22.12 -5.11
N PRO A 23 -6.53 21.23 -5.77
CA PRO A 23 -5.95 20.28 -6.71
C PRO A 23 -5.31 21.01 -7.89
N GLU A 24 -4.21 20.46 -8.39
CA GLU A 24 -3.53 20.95 -9.60
C GLU A 24 -4.14 20.28 -10.83
N LYS A 25 -4.09 20.95 -12.00
CA LYS A 25 -4.52 20.33 -13.25
C LYS A 25 -3.45 19.38 -13.77
N VAL A 26 -3.88 18.30 -14.41
CA VAL A 26 -2.96 17.33 -15.01
C VAL A 26 -2.09 17.97 -16.08
N ILE A 27 -0.79 17.74 -15.99
CA ILE A 27 0.17 17.89 -17.08
C ILE A 27 0.35 16.48 -17.67
N GLU A 28 0.24 16.35 -18.98
CA GLU A 28 0.30 15.06 -19.70
C GLU A 28 1.50 14.22 -19.20
N LYS A 29 1.23 12.99 -18.76
CA LYS A 29 2.23 12.07 -18.22
C LYS A 29 2.32 10.80 -19.05
N THR A 30 3.53 10.25 -19.07
CA THR A 30 3.84 8.94 -19.62
C THR A 30 3.10 7.83 -18.87
N ARG A 31 2.54 6.88 -19.63
CA ARG A 31 1.81 5.71 -19.12
C ARG A 31 2.80 4.59 -18.84
N ALA A 32 3.43 4.61 -17.68
CA ALA A 32 4.34 3.55 -17.27
C ALA A 32 4.13 3.17 -15.81
N MET A 33 4.26 1.88 -15.50
CA MET A 33 4.07 1.33 -14.15
C MET A 33 5.12 0.25 -13.88
N ASP A 34 5.63 0.23 -12.65
CA ASP A 34 6.58 -0.75 -12.17
C ASP A 34 6.17 -1.31 -10.79
N PHE A 35 6.24 -2.64 -10.65
CA PHE A 35 5.95 -3.36 -9.39
C PHE A 35 7.09 -4.32 -9.09
N GLY A 36 7.53 -4.34 -7.83
CA GLY A 36 8.53 -5.28 -7.34
C GLY A 36 7.95 -6.16 -6.25
N PHE A 37 8.08 -7.48 -6.40
CA PHE A 37 7.78 -8.46 -5.36
C PHE A 37 9.06 -9.23 -5.01
N SER A 38 9.26 -9.53 -3.73
CA SER A 38 10.40 -10.31 -3.26
C SER A 38 9.93 -11.34 -2.23
N PHE A 39 10.26 -12.61 -2.47
CA PHE A 39 9.91 -13.72 -1.59
C PHE A 39 11.13 -14.62 -1.44
N ASP A 40 11.73 -14.64 -0.24
CA ASP A 40 12.90 -15.45 0.06
C ASP A 40 14.03 -15.23 -0.98
N THR A 41 14.34 -16.25 -1.78
CA THR A 41 15.37 -16.24 -2.83
C THR A 41 14.81 -15.90 -4.21
N ARG A 42 13.63 -15.28 -4.29
CA ARG A 42 12.96 -14.92 -5.55
C ARG A 42 12.64 -13.43 -5.59
N LYS A 43 12.87 -12.80 -6.74
CA LYS A 43 12.47 -11.43 -7.03
C LYS A 43 11.72 -11.38 -8.36
N PHE A 44 10.64 -10.60 -8.40
CA PHE A 44 9.81 -10.38 -9.57
C PHE A 44 9.68 -8.87 -9.78
N ASP A 45 10.17 -8.36 -10.90
CA ASP A 45 9.96 -6.98 -11.32
C ASP A 45 9.02 -6.98 -12.53
N LEU A 46 7.84 -6.40 -12.37
CA LEU A 46 6.82 -6.28 -13.40
C LEU A 46 6.80 -4.86 -13.91
N MET A 47 6.79 -4.68 -15.22
CA MET A 47 6.82 -3.37 -15.86
C MET A 47 5.76 -3.31 -16.95
N HIS A 48 5.11 -2.16 -17.09
CA HIS A 48 4.22 -1.86 -18.21
C HIS A 48 4.60 -0.51 -18.81
N SER A 49 4.71 -0.46 -20.13
CA SER A 49 4.95 0.77 -20.89
C SER A 49 4.03 0.80 -22.12
N PRO A 50 4.00 1.91 -22.89
CA PRO A 50 3.25 1.96 -24.14
C PRO A 50 3.67 0.89 -25.18
N ASN A 51 4.83 0.26 -25.01
CA ASN A 51 5.32 -0.81 -25.90
C ASN A 51 4.92 -2.22 -25.43
N GLY A 52 4.24 -2.33 -24.29
CA GLY A 52 3.77 -3.58 -23.73
C GLY A 52 4.34 -3.88 -22.35
N SER A 53 3.95 -5.03 -21.83
CA SER A 53 4.35 -5.49 -20.51
C SER A 53 5.58 -6.39 -20.53
N PHE A 54 6.24 -6.43 -19.38
CA PHE A 54 7.45 -7.17 -19.14
C PHE A 54 7.46 -7.71 -17.71
N ILE A 55 7.96 -8.93 -17.53
CA ILE A 55 8.22 -9.51 -16.21
C ILE A 55 9.67 -10.01 -16.22
N HIS A 56 10.44 -9.50 -15.26
CA HIS A 56 11.78 -9.93 -14.93
C HIS A 56 11.75 -10.77 -13.67
N ILE A 57 12.32 -11.96 -13.73
CA ILE A 57 12.36 -12.90 -12.62
C ILE A 57 13.80 -13.22 -12.28
N GLU A 58 14.16 -13.04 -11.01
CA GLU A 58 15.46 -13.44 -10.46
C GLU A 58 15.27 -14.56 -9.44
N CYS A 59 15.97 -15.67 -9.65
CA CYS A 59 16.11 -16.74 -8.68
C CYS A 59 17.55 -16.74 -8.14
N TYR A 60 17.70 -16.45 -6.86
CA TYR A 60 18.96 -16.48 -6.17
C TYR A 60 19.30 -17.92 -5.76
N GLN A 61 20.58 -18.29 -5.90
CA GLN A 61 21.18 -19.57 -5.49
C GLN A 61 20.75 -20.80 -6.32
N ALA A 62 19.44 -21.02 -6.51
CA ALA A 62 18.92 -22.19 -7.22
C ALA A 62 17.61 -21.89 -7.95
N LEU A 63 17.40 -22.60 -9.06
CA LEU A 63 16.14 -22.67 -9.79
C LEU A 63 15.18 -23.69 -9.15
N PRO A 64 13.84 -23.52 -9.31
CA PRO A 64 12.85 -24.49 -8.84
C PRO A 64 13.19 -25.93 -9.22
N GLU A 65 13.09 -26.88 -8.28
CA GLU A 65 13.43 -28.30 -8.52
C GLU A 65 12.54 -28.94 -9.59
N SER A 66 11.29 -28.48 -9.70
CA SER A 66 10.29 -28.95 -10.66
C SER A 66 10.58 -28.62 -12.12
N LEU A 67 11.56 -27.75 -12.41
CA LEU A 67 11.95 -27.43 -13.79
C LEU A 67 12.73 -28.59 -14.43
N THR A 68 12.33 -28.95 -15.65
CA THR A 68 13.07 -29.87 -16.52
C THR A 68 14.38 -29.25 -16.99
N GLU A 69 15.32 -30.08 -17.48
CA GLU A 69 16.59 -29.60 -18.03
C GLU A 69 16.42 -28.59 -19.18
N ASP A 70 15.43 -28.79 -20.04
CA ASP A 70 15.17 -27.88 -21.17
C ASP A 70 14.56 -26.55 -20.71
N GLU A 71 13.77 -26.57 -19.64
CA GLU A 71 13.23 -25.37 -19.02
C GLU A 71 14.31 -24.56 -18.30
N ARG A 72 15.24 -25.23 -17.61
CA ARG A 72 16.38 -24.59 -16.93
C ARG A 72 17.27 -23.82 -17.92
N LYS A 73 17.41 -24.29 -19.15
CA LYS A 73 18.19 -23.61 -20.22
C LYS A 73 17.60 -22.26 -20.64
N LYS A 74 16.33 -21.97 -20.32
CA LYS A 74 15.71 -20.67 -20.62
C LYS A 74 16.22 -19.56 -19.72
N PHE A 75 16.85 -19.90 -18.59
CA PHE A 75 17.39 -18.93 -17.66
C PHE A 75 18.81 -18.53 -18.05
N THR A 76 19.10 -17.24 -17.90
CA THR A 76 20.47 -16.72 -17.97
C THR A 76 21.08 -16.75 -16.58
N LYS A 77 22.17 -17.50 -16.41
CA LYS A 77 22.92 -17.54 -15.15
C LYS A 77 23.97 -16.42 -15.12
N ILE A 78 23.93 -15.60 -14.08
CA ILE A 78 24.94 -14.57 -13.79
C ILE A 78 25.45 -14.70 -12.36
N ARG A 79 26.56 -14.03 -12.04
CA ARG A 79 27.00 -13.84 -10.65
C ARG A 79 26.76 -12.39 -10.23
N LYS A 80 26.10 -12.21 -9.10
CA LYS A 80 25.88 -10.90 -8.48
C LYS A 80 26.46 -10.88 -7.08
N GLN A 81 26.98 -9.72 -6.68
CA GLN A 81 27.35 -9.46 -5.29
C GLN A 81 26.14 -8.85 -4.59
N VAL A 82 25.59 -9.57 -3.60
CA VAL A 82 24.47 -9.12 -2.78
C VAL A 82 24.93 -9.18 -1.33
N ASP A 83 24.84 -8.05 -0.62
CA ASP A 83 25.31 -7.92 0.77
C ASP A 83 26.77 -8.40 0.98
N GLY A 84 27.62 -8.17 -0.02
CA GLY A 84 29.03 -8.56 0.00
C GLY A 84 29.30 -10.03 -0.36
N ILE A 85 28.26 -10.85 -0.52
CA ILE A 85 28.36 -12.26 -0.89
C ILE A 85 28.15 -12.42 -2.38
N GLU A 86 29.08 -13.08 -3.06
CA GLU A 86 28.93 -13.47 -4.46
C GLU A 86 28.01 -14.68 -4.54
N GLN A 87 26.91 -14.56 -5.26
CA GLN A 87 25.97 -15.66 -5.45
C GLN A 87 25.51 -15.75 -6.90
N ASP A 88 25.19 -16.98 -7.30
CA ASP A 88 24.59 -17.26 -8.60
C ASP A 88 23.14 -16.73 -8.61
N VAL A 89 22.79 -16.03 -9.69
CA VAL A 89 21.44 -15.52 -9.93
C VAL A 89 21.00 -15.99 -11.31
N PHE A 90 19.84 -16.61 -11.37
CA PHE A 90 19.22 -17.08 -12.61
C PHE A 90 18.11 -16.12 -13.01
N ILE A 91 18.20 -15.61 -14.23
CA ILE A 91 17.29 -14.59 -14.75
C ILE A 91 16.41 -15.18 -15.84
N LEU A 92 15.10 -14.91 -15.75
CA LEU A 92 14.14 -15.12 -16.82
C LEU A 92 13.42 -13.81 -17.13
N ASP A 93 13.42 -13.45 -18.40
CA ASP A 93 12.77 -12.27 -18.94
C ASP A 93 11.63 -12.71 -19.86
N ILE A 94 10.43 -12.21 -19.63
CA ILE A 94 9.27 -12.45 -20.51
C ILE A 94 8.60 -11.13 -20.90
N GLY A 95 8.11 -11.05 -22.14
CA GLY A 95 7.40 -9.88 -22.66
C GLY A 95 8.28 -8.91 -23.43
N THR A 96 7.79 -7.70 -23.64
CA THR A 96 8.51 -6.66 -24.40
C THR A 96 9.57 -6.03 -23.51
N THR A 97 10.84 -6.35 -23.72
CA THR A 97 11.95 -5.73 -22.97
C THR A 97 11.88 -4.20 -23.10
N PRO A 98 11.81 -3.45 -21.99
CA PRO A 98 11.82 -2.01 -22.04
C PRO A 98 13.08 -1.51 -22.73
N LYS A 99 12.96 -0.51 -23.60
CA LYS A 99 14.16 0.18 -24.12
C LYS A 99 14.90 0.82 -22.95
N LYS A 100 16.21 1.06 -23.08
CA LYS A 100 17.02 1.71 -22.04
C LYS A 100 16.47 3.08 -21.60
N GLU A 101 15.74 3.76 -22.47
CA GLU A 101 15.05 5.04 -22.25
C GLU A 101 13.69 4.88 -21.53
N GLU A 102 13.14 3.66 -21.50
CA GLU A 102 11.92 3.27 -20.80
C GLU A 102 12.22 2.54 -19.48
N LYS A 103 13.47 2.07 -19.30
CA LYS A 103 13.97 1.84 -17.95
C LYS A 103 13.89 3.18 -17.27
N PHE A 104 12.99 3.27 -16.30
CA PHE A 104 12.89 4.43 -15.44
C PHE A 104 14.30 4.86 -15.08
N GLU A 105 14.63 6.12 -15.33
CA GLU A 105 15.59 6.78 -14.48
C GLU A 105 15.07 6.52 -13.07
N GLU A 106 15.66 5.56 -12.34
CA GLU A 106 15.85 5.78 -10.91
C GLU A 106 16.41 7.19 -10.86
N ASP A 107 15.63 8.21 -10.47
CA ASP A 107 16.06 9.61 -10.45
C ASP A 107 17.59 9.68 -10.31
N VAL A 108 18.30 9.86 -11.44
CA VAL A 108 19.73 9.46 -11.55
C VAL A 108 20.63 10.40 -10.74
N GLU A 109 20.04 11.34 -9.99
CA GLU A 109 20.74 12.17 -9.02
C GLU A 109 20.86 11.59 -7.60
N ASN A 110 20.11 10.55 -7.20
CA ASN A 110 20.15 10.08 -5.81
C ASN A 110 20.58 8.62 -5.64
N ASN A 111 21.72 8.30 -6.27
CA ASN A 111 22.54 7.16 -5.91
C ASN A 111 23.20 7.39 -4.53
N LYS A 112 22.43 7.21 -3.44
CA LYS A 112 22.88 6.89 -2.07
C LYS A 112 21.69 6.86 -1.10
N LYS A 113 21.33 5.64 -0.70
CA LYS A 113 20.36 5.19 0.34
C LYS A 113 19.04 4.68 -0.25
N PRO A 114 18.50 3.56 0.26
CA PRO A 114 17.14 3.15 -0.08
C PRO A 114 16.20 4.28 0.34
N LYS A 115 15.51 4.88 -0.64
CA LYS A 115 14.46 5.87 -0.37
C LYS A 115 13.46 5.23 0.60
N SER A 116 13.22 5.82 1.77
CA SER A 116 12.34 5.15 2.74
C SER A 116 10.90 5.29 2.25
N TYR A 117 10.34 4.19 1.74
CA TYR A 117 8.95 4.11 1.26
C TYR A 117 7.96 4.72 2.27
N CYS A 118 8.17 4.46 3.56
CA CYS A 118 7.41 5.01 4.68
C CYS A 118 8.09 6.23 5.31
N ILE A 119 7.32 7.20 5.81
CA ILE A 119 7.86 8.33 6.61
C ILE A 119 8.11 7.95 8.08
N THR A 120 7.27 7.09 8.65
CA THR A 120 7.38 6.58 10.02
C THR A 120 6.76 5.18 10.10
N LYS A 121 6.78 4.56 11.28
CA LYS A 121 6.14 3.26 11.51
C LYS A 121 4.62 3.40 11.32
N LYS A 122 4.05 2.54 10.47
CA LYS A 122 2.62 2.53 10.18
C LYS A 122 1.75 2.42 11.43
N ARG A 123 0.60 3.09 11.39
CA ARG A 123 -0.47 2.91 12.37
C ARG A 123 -1.27 1.65 12.02
N ASP A 124 -1.12 0.59 12.82
CA ASP A 124 -1.74 -0.72 12.58
C ASP A 124 -2.22 -1.35 13.89
N PHE A 125 -3.49 -1.13 14.21
CA PHE A 125 -4.13 -1.66 15.42
C PHE A 125 -4.39 -3.16 15.36
N SER A 126 -4.50 -3.74 14.17
CA SER A 126 -4.61 -5.19 14.02
C SER A 126 -3.31 -5.86 14.42
N ASN A 127 -2.16 -5.36 13.93
CA ASN A 127 -0.86 -5.86 14.32
C ASN A 127 -0.54 -5.56 15.79
N ALA A 128 -0.83 -4.35 16.27
CA ALA A 128 -0.63 -4.00 17.68
C ALA A 128 -1.50 -4.85 18.62
N GLY A 129 -2.72 -5.18 18.22
CA GLY A 129 -3.60 -6.07 18.95
C GLY A 129 -3.07 -7.50 18.99
N PHE A 130 -2.53 -8.01 17.88
CA PHE A 130 -1.89 -9.33 17.85
C PHE A 130 -0.64 -9.38 18.74
N ILE A 131 0.19 -8.34 18.74
CA ILE A 131 1.37 -8.23 19.62
C ILE A 131 0.92 -8.39 21.08
N ARG A 132 -0.05 -7.58 21.53
CA ARG A 132 -0.58 -7.69 22.90
C ARG A 132 -1.18 -9.06 23.20
N PHE A 133 -1.86 -9.67 22.22
CA PHE A 133 -2.42 -11.01 22.36
C PHE A 133 -1.31 -12.05 22.56
N ALA A 134 -0.22 -11.98 21.79
CA ALA A 134 0.92 -12.89 21.88
C ALA A 134 1.81 -12.67 23.12
N ASP A 135 1.79 -11.48 23.72
CA ASP A 135 2.54 -11.17 24.93
C ASP A 135 1.93 -11.76 26.22
N ASP A 136 0.67 -12.19 26.21
CA ASP A 136 0.03 -12.87 27.34
C ASP A 136 0.02 -14.40 27.15
N ASP A 137 0.81 -15.13 27.95
CA ASP A 137 0.89 -16.59 27.92
C ASP A 137 -0.46 -17.30 28.12
N LYS A 138 -1.46 -16.65 28.74
CA LYS A 138 -2.82 -17.22 28.86
C LYS A 138 -3.45 -17.43 27.49
N ASN A 139 -3.11 -16.59 26.52
CA ASN A 139 -3.63 -16.66 25.15
C ASN A 139 -3.04 -17.80 24.33
N ILE A 140 -1.98 -18.48 24.80
CA ILE A 140 -1.45 -19.68 24.15
C ILE A 140 -2.55 -20.75 24.05
N LYS A 141 -3.32 -20.95 25.13
CA LYS A 141 -4.43 -21.92 25.14
C LYS A 141 -5.54 -21.49 24.19
N VAL A 142 -5.88 -20.19 24.18
CA VAL A 142 -6.90 -19.64 23.27
C VAL A 142 -6.50 -19.84 21.81
N TYR A 143 -5.24 -19.55 21.47
CA TYR A 143 -4.72 -19.76 20.12
C TYR A 143 -4.70 -21.25 19.75
N ALA A 144 -4.24 -22.12 20.67
CA ALA A 144 -4.24 -23.57 20.45
C ALA A 144 -5.65 -24.12 20.23
N ASP A 145 -6.65 -23.64 20.98
CA ASP A 145 -8.06 -24.03 20.79
C ASP A 145 -8.62 -23.54 19.44
N ILE A 146 -8.17 -22.38 18.96
CA ILE A 146 -8.51 -21.90 17.60
C ILE A 146 -7.87 -22.80 16.54
N VAL A 147 -6.59 -23.13 16.67
CA VAL A 147 -5.88 -24.05 15.76
C VAL A 147 -6.56 -25.41 15.73
N LEU A 148 -6.87 -25.96 16.91
CA LEU A 148 -7.52 -27.27 17.06
C LEU A 148 -8.88 -27.31 16.34
N ARG A 149 -9.69 -26.26 16.46
CA ARG A 149 -11.03 -26.19 15.83
C ARG A 149 -10.98 -26.02 14.30
N ASN A 150 -9.87 -25.50 13.78
CA ASN A 150 -9.74 -25.19 12.35
C ASN A 150 -8.80 -26.15 11.62
N SER A 151 -8.33 -27.21 12.27
CA SER A 151 -7.39 -28.18 11.70
C SER A 151 -7.70 -29.61 12.12
N ASN A 152 -6.95 -30.57 11.57
CA ASN A 152 -6.99 -31.97 11.99
C ASN A 152 -5.90 -32.30 13.04
N PHE A 153 -5.30 -31.28 13.67
CA PHE A 153 -4.25 -31.49 14.66
C PHE A 153 -4.80 -31.99 16.00
N THR A 154 -3.94 -32.66 16.77
CA THR A 154 -4.25 -33.00 18.16
C THR A 154 -4.12 -31.76 19.05
N LEU A 155 -4.66 -31.82 20.27
CA LEU A 155 -4.48 -30.75 21.26
C LEU A 155 -2.99 -30.51 21.56
N GLU A 156 -2.20 -31.57 21.72
CA GLU A 156 -0.76 -31.45 21.97
C GLU A 156 -0.05 -30.72 20.82
N LYS A 157 -0.36 -31.09 19.57
CA LYS A 157 0.23 -30.44 18.41
C LYS A 157 -0.21 -28.98 18.28
N SER A 158 -1.47 -28.69 18.56
CA SER A 158 -2.00 -27.32 18.53
C SER A 158 -1.35 -26.43 19.59
N LEU A 159 -1.10 -26.97 20.79
CA LEU A 159 -0.36 -26.29 21.86
C LEU A 159 1.11 -26.04 21.51
N GLU A 160 1.76 -27.02 20.87
CA GLU A 160 3.13 -26.86 20.36
C GLU A 160 3.19 -25.72 19.34
N ILE A 161 2.31 -25.74 18.33
CA ILE A 161 2.22 -24.70 17.31
C ILE A 161 2.00 -23.32 17.93
N ALA A 162 1.03 -23.20 18.85
CA ALA A 162 0.73 -21.93 19.52
C ALA A 162 1.94 -21.36 20.28
N LYS A 163 2.65 -22.22 21.03
CA LYS A 163 3.88 -21.82 21.75
C LYS A 163 4.96 -21.36 20.78
N THR A 164 5.22 -22.13 19.71
CA THR A 164 6.22 -21.76 18.71
C THR A 164 5.89 -20.43 18.04
N ILE A 165 4.62 -20.16 17.72
CA ILE A 165 4.20 -18.88 17.14
C ILE A 165 4.46 -17.72 18.11
N PHE A 166 4.10 -17.87 19.38
CA PHE A 166 4.30 -16.83 20.38
C PHE A 166 5.79 -16.59 20.67
N ASP A 167 6.58 -17.66 20.79
CA ASP A 167 8.04 -17.57 20.98
C ASP A 167 8.72 -16.94 19.76
N ASN A 168 8.33 -17.33 18.54
CA ASN A 168 8.85 -16.71 17.32
C ASN A 168 8.54 -15.22 17.29
N HIS A 169 7.30 -14.84 17.62
CA HIS A 169 6.89 -13.44 17.68
C HIS A 169 7.77 -12.62 18.65
N ARG A 170 7.96 -13.09 19.88
CA ARG A 170 8.78 -12.42 20.91
C ARG A 170 10.25 -12.29 20.50
N ASN A 171 10.74 -13.24 19.72
CA ASN A 171 12.10 -13.25 19.21
C ASN A 171 12.25 -12.56 17.84
N GLY A 172 11.19 -11.95 17.30
CA GLY A 172 11.21 -11.31 15.98
C GLY A 172 11.44 -12.28 14.83
N LYS A 173 11.10 -13.55 15.02
CA LYS A 173 11.20 -14.63 14.02
C LYS A 173 9.88 -14.82 13.31
N GLY A 174 9.95 -15.20 12.04
CA GLY A 174 8.80 -15.63 11.27
C GLY A 174 8.21 -16.94 11.81
N SER A 175 6.91 -17.15 11.54
CA SER A 175 6.17 -18.35 11.95
C SER A 175 5.69 -19.15 10.74
N GLU A 176 6.37 -18.96 9.61
CA GLU A 176 5.96 -19.55 8.36
C GLU A 176 6.00 -21.08 8.50
N GLY A 177 4.99 -21.77 7.98
CA GLY A 177 5.00 -23.24 7.83
C GLY A 177 4.55 -24.06 9.00
N LEU A 178 4.24 -23.40 10.12
CA LEU A 178 3.65 -24.08 11.26
C LEU A 178 2.20 -24.50 10.98
N LEU A 179 1.55 -23.83 10.04
CA LEU A 179 0.21 -24.11 9.55
C LEU A 179 0.25 -24.12 8.01
N ASP A 180 -0.54 -24.98 7.38
CA ASP A 180 -0.89 -24.85 5.97
C ASP A 180 -1.69 -23.56 5.74
N GLU A 181 -1.72 -23.08 4.51
CA GLU A 181 -2.25 -21.76 4.19
C GLU A 181 -3.76 -21.63 4.46
N GLU A 182 -4.54 -22.67 4.17
CA GLU A 182 -5.98 -22.64 4.36
C GLU A 182 -6.33 -22.58 5.86
N ILE A 183 -5.67 -23.42 6.67
CA ILE A 183 -5.81 -23.40 8.12
C ILE A 183 -5.28 -22.06 8.67
N PHE A 184 -4.15 -21.57 8.19
CA PHE A 184 -3.59 -20.28 8.61
C PHE A 184 -4.58 -19.13 8.38
N LYS A 185 -5.22 -19.07 7.20
CA LYS A 185 -6.26 -18.08 6.89
C LYS A 185 -7.44 -18.17 7.86
N LYS A 186 -7.95 -19.38 8.11
CA LYS A 186 -9.05 -19.62 9.07
C LYS A 186 -8.67 -19.22 10.49
N VAL A 187 -7.50 -19.67 10.97
CA VAL A 187 -6.97 -19.33 12.30
C VAL A 187 -6.78 -17.83 12.44
N ARG A 188 -6.22 -17.15 11.45
CA ARG A 188 -6.03 -15.69 11.48
C ARG A 188 -7.36 -14.95 11.59
N LEU A 189 -8.40 -15.40 10.87
CA LEU A 189 -9.74 -14.81 10.96
C LEU A 189 -10.36 -14.99 12.35
N GLU A 190 -10.25 -16.18 12.94
CA GLU A 190 -10.75 -16.46 14.30
C GLU A 190 -9.96 -15.70 15.37
N VAL A 191 -8.63 -15.63 15.24
CA VAL A 191 -7.76 -14.84 16.14
C VAL A 191 -8.13 -13.36 16.06
N ALA A 192 -8.40 -12.83 14.87
CA ALA A 192 -8.84 -11.44 14.70
C ALA A 192 -10.17 -11.12 15.40
N LYS A 193 -11.02 -12.12 15.68
CA LYS A 193 -12.28 -11.94 16.44
C LYS A 193 -12.06 -11.85 17.96
N VAL A 194 -10.96 -12.41 18.47
CA VAL A 194 -10.64 -12.37 19.91
C VAL A 194 -9.66 -11.26 20.26
N ILE A 195 -8.98 -10.69 19.26
CA ILE A 195 -8.16 -9.49 19.44
C ILE A 195 -9.07 -8.28 19.56
N GLU A 196 -8.99 -7.61 20.71
CA GLU A 196 -9.69 -6.36 20.92
C GLU A 196 -9.05 -5.26 20.07
N LYS A 197 -9.85 -4.73 19.13
CA LYS A 197 -9.50 -3.56 18.33
C LYS A 197 -10.14 -2.31 18.94
N PRO A 198 -9.46 -1.15 18.85
CA PRO A 198 -10.10 0.12 19.12
C PRO A 198 -11.39 0.24 18.29
N SER A 199 -12.47 0.71 18.93
CA SER A 199 -13.75 0.92 18.26
C SER A 199 -13.86 2.39 17.86
N PRO A 200 -13.75 2.75 16.57
CA PRO A 200 -13.92 4.13 16.14
C PRO A 200 -15.37 4.58 16.35
N VAL A 201 -15.56 5.89 16.42
CA VAL A 201 -16.89 6.48 16.51
C VAL A 201 -17.56 6.40 15.14
N GLU A 202 -18.63 5.59 15.03
CA GLU A 202 -19.43 5.55 13.80
C GLU A 202 -20.12 6.89 13.56
N MET A 203 -20.12 7.32 12.30
CA MET A 203 -20.71 8.59 11.86
C MET A 203 -21.68 8.37 10.71
N ASP A 204 -22.69 9.24 10.67
CA ASP A 204 -23.59 9.42 9.54
C ASP A 204 -22.98 10.40 8.52
N ILE A 205 -23.59 10.44 7.33
CA ILE A 205 -23.09 11.25 6.23
C ILE A 205 -23.26 12.76 6.51
N GLU A 206 -24.31 13.14 7.26
CA GLU A 206 -24.60 14.52 7.64
C GLU A 206 -23.47 15.12 8.48
N LYS A 207 -22.98 14.41 9.50
CA LYS A 207 -21.86 14.89 10.32
C LYS A 207 -20.56 14.97 9.55
N VAL A 208 -20.31 14.05 8.61
CA VAL A 208 -19.13 14.16 7.71
C VAL A 208 -19.25 15.43 6.86
N CYS A 209 -20.44 15.71 6.32
CA CYS A 209 -20.70 16.94 5.57
C CYS A 209 -20.49 18.21 6.39
N GLU A 210 -20.93 18.24 7.66
CA GLU A 210 -20.68 19.37 8.57
C GLU A 210 -19.18 19.62 8.79
N ILE A 211 -18.40 18.53 8.94
CA ILE A 211 -16.94 18.62 9.06
C ILE A 211 -16.34 19.19 7.78
N LEU A 212 -16.69 18.64 6.61
CA LEU A 212 -16.17 19.10 5.32
C LEU A 212 -16.43 20.60 5.08
N LYS A 213 -17.59 21.12 5.49
CA LYS A 213 -17.96 22.54 5.32
C LYS A 213 -17.23 23.50 6.26
N SER A 214 -16.76 23.02 7.42
CA SER A 214 -16.29 23.88 8.51
C SER A 214 -14.83 23.69 8.88
N LYS A 215 -14.17 22.66 8.34
CA LYS A 215 -12.82 22.23 8.72
C LYS A 215 -11.87 22.18 7.53
N LYS A 216 -10.59 22.36 7.81
CA LYS A 216 -9.50 22.17 6.86
C LYS A 216 -9.18 20.69 6.76
N VAL A 217 -9.47 20.10 5.61
CA VAL A 217 -9.34 18.66 5.39
C VAL A 217 -8.31 18.33 4.32
N LEU A 218 -7.76 17.13 4.40
CA LEU A 218 -6.95 16.50 3.35
C LEU A 218 -7.61 15.18 2.96
N PHE A 219 -7.78 14.93 1.66
CA PHE A 219 -8.24 13.63 1.19
C PHE A 219 -7.06 12.67 1.02
N TYR A 220 -7.22 11.42 1.45
CA TYR A 220 -6.22 10.38 1.28
C TYR A 220 -6.87 9.08 0.79
N THR A 221 -6.46 8.60 -0.38
CA THR A 221 -7.13 7.49 -1.07
C THR A 221 -6.24 6.25 -1.14
N GLY A 222 -6.87 5.08 -1.07
CA GLY A 222 -6.25 3.79 -1.32
C GLY A 222 -7.00 3.00 -2.40
N ALA A 223 -6.56 1.78 -2.67
CA ALA A 223 -7.02 0.99 -3.83
C ALA A 223 -8.54 0.74 -3.85
N GLY A 224 -9.21 0.80 -2.69
CA GLY A 224 -10.65 0.55 -2.57
C GLY A 224 -11.53 1.49 -3.41
N ILE A 225 -11.07 2.71 -3.72
CA ILE A 225 -11.81 3.64 -4.60
C ILE A 225 -11.80 3.20 -6.07
N SER A 226 -10.81 2.39 -6.47
CA SER A 226 -10.56 1.95 -7.86
C SER A 226 -11.12 0.56 -8.16
N VAL A 227 -11.50 -0.23 -7.14
CA VAL A 227 -12.03 -1.60 -7.30
C VAL A 227 -13.26 -1.63 -8.22
N ALA A 228 -14.19 -0.68 -8.06
CA ALA A 228 -15.38 -0.58 -8.92
C ALA A 228 -15.03 -0.25 -10.39
N GLY A 229 -13.82 0.27 -10.65
CA GLY A 229 -13.27 0.51 -11.97
C GLY A 229 -12.48 -0.67 -12.52
N GLY A 230 -12.50 -1.83 -11.86
CA GLY A 230 -11.81 -3.04 -12.31
C GLY A 230 -10.31 -3.08 -11.99
N VAL A 231 -9.79 -2.12 -11.20
CA VAL A 231 -8.39 -2.13 -10.76
C VAL A 231 -8.31 -2.91 -9.45
N TYR A 232 -7.55 -4.01 -9.46
CA TYR A 232 -7.37 -4.85 -8.28
C TYR A 232 -6.66 -4.13 -7.12
N GLY A 233 -6.98 -4.54 -5.90
CA GLY A 233 -6.10 -4.28 -4.76
C GLY A 233 -4.85 -5.17 -4.81
N MET A 234 -3.84 -4.87 -3.99
CA MET A 234 -2.57 -5.62 -4.01
C MET A 234 -2.77 -7.13 -3.76
N GLN A 235 -3.66 -7.52 -2.85
CA GLN A 235 -3.91 -8.93 -2.55
C GLN A 235 -4.52 -9.69 -3.74
N ASP A 236 -5.44 -9.06 -4.46
CA ASP A 236 -6.06 -9.65 -5.65
C ASP A 236 -5.05 -9.71 -6.81
N LEU A 237 -4.18 -8.70 -6.93
CA LEU A 237 -3.09 -8.68 -7.90
C LEU A 237 -2.09 -9.82 -7.64
N GLU A 238 -1.58 -9.94 -6.41
CA GLU A 238 -0.69 -11.03 -6.00
C GLU A 238 -1.30 -12.39 -6.33
N LYS A 239 -2.58 -12.58 -6.00
CA LYS A 239 -3.30 -13.81 -6.32
C LYS A 239 -3.43 -14.06 -7.81
N SER A 240 -3.76 -13.04 -8.60
CA SER A 240 -3.86 -13.17 -10.06
C SER A 240 -2.53 -13.57 -10.70
N LEU A 241 -1.41 -13.12 -10.10
CA LEU A 241 -0.05 -13.43 -10.50
C LEU A 241 0.46 -14.75 -9.92
N ARG A 242 -0.33 -15.46 -9.09
CA ARG A 242 0.10 -16.67 -8.35
C ARG A 242 1.28 -16.41 -7.44
N LEU A 243 1.29 -15.23 -6.84
CA LEU A 243 2.21 -14.79 -5.80
C LEU A 243 1.54 -14.81 -4.41
N ASP A 244 0.27 -15.21 -4.31
CA ASP A 244 -0.44 -15.37 -3.05
C ASP A 244 0.00 -16.65 -2.34
N GLY A 245 1.10 -16.56 -1.60
CA GLY A 245 1.59 -17.67 -0.81
C GLY A 245 3.01 -17.39 -0.37
N LEU A 246 3.21 -17.23 0.94
CA LEU A 246 4.49 -16.89 1.58
C LEU A 246 5.66 -17.87 1.29
N ARG A 247 5.48 -18.86 0.41
CA ARG A 247 6.33 -20.06 0.32
C ARG A 247 6.50 -20.69 -1.06
N ASN A 248 5.71 -20.35 -2.08
CA ASN A 248 5.90 -20.98 -3.38
C ASN A 248 5.58 -20.02 -4.53
N SER A 249 6.42 -19.00 -4.69
CA SER A 249 6.39 -18.13 -5.87
C SER A 249 6.90 -18.83 -7.14
N ASP A 250 7.29 -20.10 -7.03
CA ASP A 250 7.68 -20.92 -8.17
C ASP A 250 6.51 -21.16 -9.13
N GLU A 251 5.24 -21.00 -8.73
CA GLU A 251 4.11 -21.15 -9.67
C GLU A 251 4.16 -20.16 -10.84
N LEU A 252 4.44 -18.88 -10.55
CA LEU A 252 4.64 -17.88 -11.60
C LEU A 252 5.86 -18.21 -12.45
N ILE A 253 6.93 -18.73 -11.84
CA ILE A 253 8.15 -19.13 -12.56
C ILE A 253 7.85 -20.28 -13.53
N MET A 254 7.20 -21.34 -13.05
CA MET A 254 6.82 -22.49 -13.86
C MET A 254 5.90 -22.06 -15.01
N LEU A 255 4.95 -21.16 -14.75
CA LEU A 255 4.05 -20.63 -15.78
C LEU A 255 4.81 -19.75 -16.79
N ALA A 256 5.71 -18.87 -16.33
CA ALA A 256 6.51 -17.99 -17.18
C ALA A 256 7.41 -18.79 -18.14
N VAL A 257 7.96 -19.90 -17.66
CA VAL A 257 8.79 -20.81 -18.46
C VAL A 257 7.96 -21.58 -19.47
N SER A 258 6.82 -22.14 -19.08
CA SER A 258 6.03 -23.05 -19.92
C SER A 258 5.09 -22.32 -20.88
N GLU A 259 4.44 -21.26 -20.40
CA GLU A 259 3.41 -20.50 -21.09
C GLU A 259 3.56 -18.97 -20.82
N PRO A 260 4.61 -18.32 -21.33
CA PRO A 260 4.98 -16.93 -20.98
C PRO A 260 3.85 -15.91 -21.23
N GLU A 261 3.08 -16.06 -22.31
CA GLU A 261 1.94 -15.18 -22.59
C GLU A 261 0.84 -15.29 -21.51
N LYS A 262 0.60 -16.49 -20.97
CA LYS A 262 -0.35 -16.69 -19.87
C LYS A 262 0.17 -16.13 -18.55
N ALA A 263 1.49 -16.13 -18.34
CA ALA A 263 2.10 -15.52 -17.15
C ALA A 263 2.04 -13.98 -17.20
N LEU A 264 2.15 -13.38 -18.39
CA LEU A 264 2.04 -11.93 -18.58
C LEU A 264 0.61 -11.41 -18.46
N LYS A 265 -0.38 -12.20 -18.92
CA LYS A 265 -1.76 -11.75 -19.05
C LYS A 265 -2.34 -11.08 -17.79
N PRO A 266 -2.20 -11.62 -16.56
CA PRO A 266 -2.75 -10.97 -15.37
C PRO A 266 -2.16 -9.58 -15.12
N TRP A 267 -0.87 -9.39 -15.41
CA TRP A 267 -0.20 -8.11 -15.32
C TRP A 267 -0.67 -7.13 -16.41
N ASP A 268 -0.81 -7.61 -17.65
CA ASP A 268 -1.41 -6.82 -18.74
C ASP A 268 -2.82 -6.36 -18.40
N ASP A 269 -3.67 -7.27 -17.92
CA ASP A 269 -5.06 -6.97 -17.55
C ASP A 269 -5.11 -5.91 -16.44
N PHE A 270 -4.25 -6.03 -15.43
CA PHE A 270 -4.14 -5.06 -14.34
C PHE A 270 -3.66 -3.68 -14.83
N ALA A 271 -2.57 -3.65 -15.59
CA ALA A 271 -2.01 -2.40 -16.10
C ALA A 271 -3.00 -1.70 -17.05
N ASN A 272 -3.63 -2.44 -17.96
CA ASN A 272 -4.67 -1.90 -18.83
C ASN A 272 -5.85 -1.37 -18.02
N ALA A 273 -6.29 -2.05 -16.96
CA ALA A 273 -7.33 -1.52 -16.08
C ALA A 273 -6.89 -0.20 -15.42
N ALA A 274 -5.65 -0.12 -14.94
CA ALA A 274 -5.11 1.07 -14.28
C ALA A 274 -4.92 2.27 -15.23
N PHE A 275 -4.58 2.03 -16.50
CA PHE A 275 -4.28 3.06 -17.50
C PHE A 275 -5.40 3.39 -18.47
N GLU A 276 -6.28 2.44 -18.79
CA GLU A 276 -7.28 2.58 -19.86
C GLU A 276 -8.71 2.71 -19.32
N ASN A 277 -9.05 2.12 -18.15
CA ASN A 277 -10.40 2.26 -17.60
C ASN A 277 -10.71 3.71 -17.18
N GLY A 278 -11.97 4.10 -17.34
CA GLY A 278 -12.44 5.42 -16.90
C GLY A 278 -12.41 5.56 -15.37
N PRO A 279 -12.38 6.80 -14.86
CA PRO A 279 -12.53 7.05 -13.43
C PRO A 279 -13.86 6.51 -12.92
N THR A 280 -13.88 6.00 -11.69
CA THR A 280 -15.15 5.60 -11.05
C THR A 280 -16.00 6.82 -10.71
N ILE A 281 -17.28 6.60 -10.38
CA ILE A 281 -18.18 7.67 -9.95
C ILE A 281 -17.62 8.33 -8.68
N ALA A 282 -17.07 7.52 -7.77
CA ALA A 282 -16.37 7.99 -6.57
C ALA A 282 -15.20 8.92 -6.88
N HIS A 283 -14.32 8.58 -7.84
CA HIS A 283 -13.21 9.47 -8.25
C HIS A 283 -13.72 10.83 -8.72
N SER A 284 -14.74 10.80 -9.58
CA SER A 284 -15.32 12.02 -10.16
C SER A 284 -15.96 12.91 -9.09
N ALA A 285 -16.69 12.31 -8.14
CA ALA A 285 -17.30 13.03 -7.03
C ALA A 285 -16.24 13.60 -6.06
N LEU A 286 -15.22 12.81 -5.71
CA LEU A 286 -14.13 13.25 -4.84
C LEU A 286 -13.34 14.41 -5.45
N THR A 287 -13.15 14.38 -6.77
CA THR A 287 -12.51 15.48 -7.51
C THR A 287 -13.29 16.78 -7.37
N ARG A 288 -14.60 16.74 -7.69
CA ARG A 288 -15.46 17.93 -7.56
C ARG A 288 -15.54 18.43 -6.12
N LEU A 289 -15.57 17.52 -5.15
CA LEU A 289 -15.56 17.85 -3.73
C LEU A 289 -14.24 18.53 -3.32
N ALA A 290 -13.09 18.00 -3.77
CA ALA A 290 -11.77 18.58 -3.52
C ALA A 290 -11.62 19.97 -4.15
N GLU A 291 -12.17 20.18 -5.34
CA GLU A 291 -12.24 21.50 -5.99
C GLU A 291 -13.10 22.49 -5.20
N LYS A 292 -14.31 22.09 -4.76
CA LYS A 292 -15.19 22.93 -3.93
C LYS A 292 -14.52 23.35 -2.61
N LEU A 293 -13.80 22.41 -1.99
CA LEU A 293 -13.14 22.61 -0.70
C LEU A 293 -11.73 23.20 -0.80
N GLN A 294 -11.20 23.35 -2.02
CA GLN A 294 -9.83 23.81 -2.28
C GLN A 294 -8.78 22.99 -1.52
N CYS A 295 -8.92 21.66 -1.51
CA CYS A 295 -7.99 20.75 -0.83
C CYS A 295 -7.32 19.76 -1.79
N LYS A 296 -6.15 19.24 -1.39
CA LYS A 296 -5.43 18.22 -2.16
C LYS A 296 -6.03 16.83 -1.97
N ILE A 297 -5.84 16.01 -3.00
CA ILE A 297 -6.02 14.57 -2.93
C ILE A 297 -4.64 13.92 -2.87
N PHE A 298 -4.40 13.19 -1.79
CA PHE A 298 -3.29 12.26 -1.69
C PHE A 298 -3.78 10.87 -2.10
N THR A 299 -2.92 10.10 -2.75
CA THR A 299 -3.25 8.74 -3.15
C THR A 299 -2.06 7.81 -2.98
N GLU A 300 -2.33 6.60 -2.48
CA GLU A 300 -1.38 5.50 -2.55
C GLU A 300 -1.46 4.75 -3.88
N ASN A 301 -2.48 5.03 -4.70
CA ASN A 301 -2.76 4.31 -5.92
C ASN A 301 -1.73 4.66 -7.00
N VAL A 302 -1.29 3.61 -7.69
CA VAL A 302 -0.44 3.70 -8.89
C VAL A 302 -1.25 3.91 -10.16
N ASP A 303 -2.56 3.70 -10.11
CA ASP A 303 -3.47 3.93 -11.23
C ASP A 303 -3.56 5.43 -11.56
N HIS A 304 -4.10 5.73 -12.75
CA HIS A 304 -4.28 7.10 -13.22
C HIS A 304 -5.75 7.55 -13.16
N LEU A 305 -6.58 6.93 -12.33
CA LEU A 305 -8.01 7.20 -12.31
C LEU A 305 -8.31 8.61 -11.77
N HIS A 306 -7.54 9.12 -10.79
CA HIS A 306 -7.64 10.53 -10.39
C HIS A 306 -7.20 11.48 -11.51
N GLU A 307 -6.12 11.18 -12.23
CA GLU A 307 -5.67 12.02 -13.35
C GLU A 307 -6.72 12.10 -14.47
N LYS A 308 -7.46 11.02 -14.70
CA LYS A 308 -8.53 11.00 -15.70
C LYS A 308 -9.75 11.85 -15.33
N THR A 309 -9.89 12.30 -14.09
CA THR A 309 -10.91 13.29 -13.73
C THR A 309 -10.45 14.73 -14.00
N GLY A 310 -9.19 14.93 -14.42
CA GLY A 310 -8.62 16.23 -14.77
C GLY A 310 -7.74 16.86 -13.68
N ILE A 311 -7.54 16.19 -12.54
CA ILE A 311 -6.70 16.68 -11.43
C ILE A 311 -5.46 15.81 -11.21
N GLN A 312 -4.39 16.43 -10.74
CA GLN A 312 -3.16 15.74 -10.35
C GLN A 312 -3.23 15.36 -8.88
N ALA A 313 -3.44 14.07 -8.61
CA ALA A 313 -3.32 13.53 -7.25
C ALA A 313 -1.85 13.44 -6.84
N LEU A 314 -1.56 13.77 -5.57
CA LEU A 314 -0.21 13.65 -5.04
C LEU A 314 0.02 12.23 -4.52
N ARG A 315 1.14 11.61 -4.92
CA ARG A 315 1.60 10.31 -4.44
C ARG A 315 2.82 10.48 -3.53
N PRO A 316 2.66 10.97 -2.29
CA PRO A 316 3.80 11.29 -1.44
C PRO A 316 4.60 10.04 -1.09
N THR A 317 5.93 10.12 -1.18
CA THR A 317 6.84 9.14 -0.57
C THR A 317 7.32 9.64 0.80
N GLY A 318 7.87 8.75 1.62
CA GLY A 318 8.41 9.14 2.91
C GLY A 318 9.46 10.26 2.83
N ASP A 319 10.35 10.19 1.83
CA ASP A 319 11.38 11.22 1.64
C ASP A 319 10.82 12.51 1.06
N TRP A 320 9.89 12.43 0.09
CA TRP A 320 9.20 13.62 -0.40
C TRP A 320 8.52 14.37 0.75
N LEU A 321 7.85 13.66 1.66
CA LEU A 321 7.21 14.27 2.83
C LEU A 321 8.24 14.94 3.75
N LYS A 322 9.36 14.29 4.06
CA LYS A 322 10.43 14.86 4.91
C LYS A 322 11.02 16.14 4.31
N GLU A 323 11.20 16.17 3.00
CA GLU A 323 11.82 17.30 2.29
C GLU A 323 10.85 18.46 2.08
N ASN A 324 9.59 18.15 1.81
CA ASN A 324 8.62 19.13 1.33
C ASN A 324 7.63 19.59 2.39
N ILE A 325 7.40 18.83 3.46
CA ILE A 325 6.36 19.11 4.45
C ILE A 325 6.97 19.41 5.82
N GLN A 326 6.66 20.57 6.38
CA GLN A 326 7.00 20.89 7.77
C GLN A 326 6.03 20.19 8.73
N PRO A 327 6.51 19.53 9.80
CA PRO A 327 5.60 18.86 10.74
C PRO A 327 4.57 19.80 11.40
N SER A 328 4.90 21.08 11.57
CA SER A 328 3.97 22.11 12.06
C SER A 328 2.75 22.31 11.17
N TRP A 329 2.88 22.11 9.85
CA TRP A 329 1.78 22.25 8.90
C TRP A 329 0.70 21.18 9.07
N LEU A 330 1.03 20.03 9.64
CA LEU A 330 0.06 18.97 9.94
C LEU A 330 -0.93 19.39 11.02
N LYS A 331 -0.55 20.34 11.90
CA LYS A 331 -1.45 20.92 12.93
C LYS A 331 -2.51 21.84 12.34
N GLU A 332 -2.31 22.30 11.11
CA GLU A 332 -3.29 23.16 10.42
C GLU A 332 -4.40 22.35 9.73
N ILE A 333 -4.24 21.02 9.64
CA ILE A 333 -5.23 20.10 9.08
C ILE A 333 -6.07 19.56 10.24
N ASP A 334 -7.34 19.93 10.27
CA ASP A 334 -8.28 19.51 11.30
C ASP A 334 -8.62 18.01 11.21
N ALA A 335 -8.73 17.49 9.99
CA ALA A 335 -9.00 16.08 9.74
C ALA A 335 -8.41 15.56 8.42
N ILE A 336 -8.03 14.28 8.40
CA ILE A 336 -7.72 13.54 7.17
C ILE A 336 -8.90 12.63 6.86
N ILE A 337 -9.47 12.80 5.67
CA ILE A 337 -10.55 11.96 5.17
C ILE A 337 -9.93 10.85 4.33
N THR A 338 -9.97 9.64 4.86
CA THR A 338 -9.47 8.46 4.15
C THR A 338 -10.59 7.79 3.36
N VAL A 339 -10.33 7.44 2.10
CA VAL A 339 -11.35 6.92 1.16
C VAL A 339 -10.83 5.65 0.52
N GLY A 340 -11.44 4.50 0.85
CA GLY A 340 -11.03 3.20 0.31
C GLY A 340 -9.61 2.76 0.69
N LEU A 341 -9.10 3.27 1.82
CA LEU A 341 -7.78 2.94 2.35
C LEU A 341 -7.91 1.92 3.48
N SER A 342 -7.18 0.80 3.41
CA SER A 342 -7.23 -0.28 4.40
C SER A 342 -6.11 -0.23 5.46
N SER A 343 -4.98 0.37 5.09
CA SER A 343 -3.71 0.35 5.82
C SER A 343 -2.98 1.68 5.67
N ASP A 344 -2.13 2.02 6.63
CA ASP A 344 -1.27 3.20 6.60
C ASP A 344 0.12 2.82 6.08
N ASP A 345 0.20 2.27 4.86
CA ASP A 345 1.42 1.62 4.38
C ASP A 345 2.58 2.60 4.18
N ARG A 346 2.28 3.88 3.93
CA ARG A 346 3.28 4.96 3.85
C ARG A 346 3.62 5.59 5.21
N GLY A 347 2.92 5.22 6.29
CA GLY A 347 3.07 5.83 7.62
C GLY A 347 2.60 7.28 7.71
N MET A 348 1.86 7.78 6.72
CA MET A 348 1.41 9.17 6.68
C MET A 348 0.42 9.46 7.81
N LEU A 349 -0.51 8.54 8.09
CA LEU A 349 -1.53 8.71 9.12
C LEU A 349 -0.91 8.66 10.52
N ALA A 350 0.04 7.74 10.74
CA ALA A 350 0.85 7.71 11.95
C ALA A 350 1.59 9.05 12.17
N TRP A 351 2.25 9.55 11.13
CA TRP A 351 3.00 10.81 11.19
C TRP A 351 2.09 12.03 11.42
N TYR A 352 0.90 12.04 10.83
CA TYR A 352 -0.13 13.03 11.11
C TYR A 352 -0.52 13.03 12.59
N LYS A 353 -0.85 11.87 13.16
CA LYS A 353 -1.25 11.77 14.58
C LYS A 353 -0.12 12.11 15.54
N GLU A 354 1.13 11.79 15.20
CA GLU A 354 2.31 12.16 15.99
C GLU A 354 2.46 13.69 16.09
N ASN A 355 2.24 14.39 14.97
CA ASN A 355 2.44 15.85 14.90
C ASN A 355 1.18 16.67 15.18
N ASN A 356 0.01 16.05 15.09
CA ASN A 356 -1.30 16.61 15.41
C ASN A 356 -2.14 15.60 16.22
N PRO A 357 -1.87 15.42 17.53
CA PRO A 357 -2.58 14.44 18.36
C PRO A 357 -4.09 14.66 18.47
N ASN A 358 -4.54 15.92 18.32
CA ASN A 358 -5.96 16.28 18.34
C ASN A 358 -6.63 16.14 16.96
N GLY A 359 -5.82 16.00 15.91
CA GLY A 359 -6.27 15.77 14.55
C GLY A 359 -7.08 14.48 14.42
N LYS A 360 -8.07 14.49 13.54
CA LYS A 360 -9.03 13.40 13.39
C LYS A 360 -8.82 12.64 12.10
N LEU A 361 -8.87 11.32 12.16
CA LEU A 361 -9.03 10.49 10.96
C LEU A 361 -10.52 10.22 10.78
N ILE A 362 -11.02 10.38 9.57
CA ILE A 362 -12.38 10.00 9.18
C ILE A 362 -12.25 9.01 8.04
N ALA A 363 -12.54 7.74 8.32
CA ALA A 363 -12.51 6.69 7.31
C ALA A 363 -13.87 6.52 6.65
N ILE A 364 -13.88 6.56 5.32
CA ILE A 364 -15.00 6.14 4.49
C ILE A 364 -14.62 4.81 3.86
N ASN A 365 -15.25 3.72 4.32
CA ASN A 365 -14.90 2.38 3.86
C ASN A 365 -16.02 1.36 4.13
N LEU A 366 -16.01 0.23 3.42
CA LEU A 366 -16.96 -0.88 3.65
C LEU A 366 -16.77 -1.55 5.02
N VAL A 367 -15.54 -1.56 5.51
CA VAL A 367 -15.13 -2.17 6.80
C VAL A 367 -14.15 -1.27 7.52
N GLN A 368 -14.04 -1.42 8.84
CA GLN A 368 -13.08 -0.67 9.66
C GLN A 368 -11.63 -0.92 9.16
N PRO A 369 -10.89 0.13 8.75
CA PRO A 369 -9.47 0.02 8.43
C PRO A 369 -8.60 -0.28 9.66
N ASN A 370 -7.38 -0.78 9.44
CA ASN A 370 -6.50 -1.15 10.54
C ASN A 370 -5.91 0.04 11.31
N PHE A 371 -6.02 1.27 10.78
CA PHE A 371 -5.38 2.46 11.33
C PHE A 371 -6.31 3.36 12.15
N VAL A 372 -7.62 3.11 12.20
CA VAL A 372 -8.57 3.96 12.96
C VAL A 372 -8.68 3.52 14.42
N GLY A 373 -8.53 4.48 15.33
CA GLY A 373 -8.60 4.30 16.78
C GLY A 373 -9.93 4.73 17.39
N GLU A 374 -10.05 4.65 18.71
CA GLU A 374 -11.24 5.12 19.47
C GLU A 374 -11.47 6.63 19.34
N GLU A 375 -10.43 7.39 19.05
CA GLU A 375 -10.51 8.84 18.87
C GLU A 375 -10.88 9.26 17.44
N ASP A 376 -10.93 8.32 16.51
CA ASP A 376 -11.15 8.53 15.09
C ASP A 376 -12.59 8.11 14.70
N TYR A 377 -12.98 8.41 13.46
CA TYR A 377 -14.34 8.22 12.98
C TYR A 377 -14.42 7.25 11.79
N LEU A 378 -15.56 6.55 11.68
CA LEU A 378 -15.87 5.65 10.57
C LEU A 378 -17.25 5.99 9.98
N LEU A 379 -17.29 6.36 8.70
CA LEU A 379 -18.49 6.36 7.88
C LEU A 379 -18.48 5.07 7.04
N LYS A 380 -19.32 4.10 7.42
CA LYS A 380 -19.34 2.79 6.80
C LYS A 380 -20.28 2.75 5.59
N GLY A 381 -19.77 2.33 4.43
CA GLY A 381 -20.59 2.08 3.24
C GLY A 381 -19.82 2.10 1.92
N ASP A 382 -20.55 2.01 0.82
CA ASP A 382 -19.99 2.00 -0.53
C ASP A 382 -19.56 3.41 -0.96
N LEU A 383 -18.32 3.52 -1.43
CA LEU A 383 -17.73 4.76 -1.92
C LEU A 383 -18.44 5.31 -3.15
N GLN A 384 -19.00 4.42 -3.98
CA GLN A 384 -19.72 4.80 -5.20
C GLN A 384 -21.04 5.49 -4.88
N ASP A 385 -21.60 5.28 -3.68
CA ASP A 385 -22.83 5.92 -3.22
C ASP A 385 -22.52 7.14 -2.33
N ILE A 386 -21.62 6.96 -1.35
CA ILE A 386 -21.32 7.98 -0.33
C ILE A 386 -20.67 9.23 -0.93
N LEU A 387 -19.66 9.09 -1.80
CA LEU A 387 -18.94 10.27 -2.30
C LEU A 387 -19.81 11.17 -3.19
N PRO A 388 -20.63 10.64 -4.12
CA PRO A 388 -21.59 11.46 -4.86
C PRO A 388 -22.63 12.14 -3.98
N GLU A 389 -23.04 11.50 -2.88
CA GLU A 389 -23.99 12.11 -1.94
C GLU A 389 -23.32 13.24 -1.14
N LEU A 390 -22.12 13.02 -0.59
CA LEU A 390 -21.33 14.07 0.05
C LEU A 390 -21.09 15.25 -0.89
N GLU A 391 -20.74 14.99 -2.14
CA GLU A 391 -20.52 16.02 -3.17
C GLU A 391 -21.77 16.85 -3.45
N LYS A 392 -22.99 16.30 -3.33
CA LYS A 392 -24.23 17.09 -3.48
C LYS A 392 -24.54 17.92 -2.24
N MET A 393 -24.16 17.43 -1.05
CA MET A 393 -24.48 18.08 0.21
C MET A 393 -23.52 19.22 0.56
N VAL A 394 -22.27 19.16 0.08
CA VAL A 394 -21.22 20.19 0.22
C VAL A 394 -21.26 21.16 -0.95
#